data_AF-A0A3N5M9Q8-F1
#
_entry.id   AF-A0A3N5M9Q8-F1
#
_cell.length_a   1.000
_cell.length_b   1.000
_cell.length_c   1.000
_cell.angle_alpha   90.00
_cell.angle_beta   90.00
_cell.angle_gamma   90.00
#
_symmetry.space_group_name_H-M   'P 1'
#
loop_
_entity.id
_entity.type
_entity.pdbx_description
1 polymer ?
#
loop_
_entity_poly.entity_id
_entity_poly.type
_entity_poly.pdbx_seq_one_letter_code
_entity_poly.pdbx_strand_id
1 'polypeptide(L)' 'MSKFFRETIGELRKVNWPTRQEAINLTSIVLIVIFAMSLFLGVLDILFSEFFALLLST' A
#
# COMPACT_ATOMS: atom_id res chain seq x y z
N MET A 1 33.43 -2.39 17.41
CA MET A 1 32.03 -2.80 17.23
C MET A 1 31.04 -2.08 18.16
N SER A 2 31.31 -1.98 19.46
CA SER A 2 30.40 -1.33 20.45
C SER A 2 30.11 0.16 20.20
N LYS A 3 31.05 0.92 19.63
CA LYS A 3 30.83 2.34 19.24
C LYS A 3 29.77 2.50 18.13
N PHE A 4 29.83 1.66 17.09
CA PHE A 4 28.90 1.71 15.95
C PHE A 4 27.44 1.46 16.38
N PHE A 5 27.20 0.50 17.27
CA PHE A 5 25.85 0.25 17.81
C PHE A 5 25.33 1.42 18.65
N ARG A 6 26.21 2.09 19.40
CA ARG A 6 25.83 3.22 20.26
C ARG A 6 25.49 4.47 19.45
N GLU A 7 26.23 4.74 18.37
CA GLU A 7 25.94 5.82 17.42
C GLU A 7 24.64 5.55 16.65
N THR A 8 24.45 4.34 16.14
CA THR A 8 23.23 3.93 15.42
C THR A 8 21.97 4.05 16.28
N ILE A 9 22.03 3.63 17.55
CA ILE A 9 20.92 3.80 18.51
C ILE A 9 20.63 5.28 18.79
N GLY A 10 21.66 6.13 18.81
CA GLY A 10 21.52 7.58 18.98
C GLY A 10 20.79 8.24 17.82
N GLU A 11 21.04 7.80 16.59
CA GLU A 11 20.34 8.30 15.39
C GLU A 11 18.93 7.71 15.23
N LEU A 12 18.73 6.44 15.58
CA LEU A 12 17.40 5.80 15.59
C LEU A 12 16.44 6.49 16.58
N ARG A 13 16.94 7.15 17.62
CA ARG A 13 16.12 7.97 18.54
C ARG A 13 15.67 9.30 17.92
N LYS A 14 16.30 9.76 16.84
CA LYS A 14 15.85 10.93 16.05
C LYS A 14 14.77 10.56 15.05
N VAL A 15 14.48 9.26 14.87
CA VAL A 15 13.36 8.82 14.04
C VAL A 15 12.08 9.24 14.73
N ASN A 16 11.35 10.13 14.08
CA ASN A 16 10.00 10.50 14.49
C ASN A 16 9.07 9.34 14.18
N TRP A 17 8.91 8.44 15.16
CA TRP A 17 7.92 7.39 15.06
C TRP A 17 6.52 8.02 15.10
N PRO A 18 5.63 7.64 14.16
CA PRO A 18 4.28 8.15 14.15
C PRO A 18 3.57 7.79 15.45
N THR A 19 2.70 8.68 15.91
CA THR A 19 1.85 8.37 17.06
C THR A 19 0.89 7.23 16.71
N ARG A 20 0.35 6.52 17.71
CA ARG A 20 -0.62 5.43 17.47
C ARG A 20 -1.79 5.89 16.60
N GLN A 21 -2.27 7.12 16.80
CA GLN A 21 -3.35 7.68 16.01
C GLN A 21 -2.95 7.93 14.56
N GLU A 22 -1.75 8.47 14.34
CA GLU A 22 -1.23 8.75 13.01
C GLU A 22 -1.00 7.47 12.20
N ALA A 23 -0.47 6.42 12.83
CA ALA A 23 -0.30 5.11 12.21
C ALA A 23 -1.64 4.50 11.77
N ILE A 24 -2.69 4.62 12.59
CA ILE A 24 -4.04 4.13 12.26
C ILE A 24 -4.64 4.95 11.11
N ASN A 25 -4.50 6.27 11.14
CA ASN A 25 -5.02 7.14 10.07
C ASN A 25 -4.35 6.84 8.73
N LEU A 26 -3.02 6.73 8.71
CA LEU A 26 -2.26 6.39 7.51
C LEU A 26 -2.66 5.02 6.97
N THR A 27 -2.78 4.02 7.85
CA THR A 27 -3.22 2.67 7.45
C THR A 27 -4.64 2.67 6.90
N SER A 28 -5.55 3.44 7.50
CA SER A 28 -6.94 3.55 7.06
C SER A 28 -7.05 4.16 5.67
N ILE A 29 -6.27 5.21 5.39
CA ILE A 29 -6.19 5.81 4.05
C ILE A 29 -5.70 4.79 3.03
N VAL A 30 -4.62 4.07 3.34
CA VAL A 30 -4.06 3.04 2.47
C VAL A 30 -5.09 1.94 2.16
N LEU A 31 -5.83 1.46 3.18
CA LEU A 31 -6.87 0.46 2.99
C LEU A 31 -7.99 0.94 2.05
N ILE A 32 -8.44 2.19 2.21
CA ILE A 32 -9.46 2.78 1.34
C ILE A 32 -8.96 2.85 -0.10
N VAL A 33 -7.73 3.32 -0.32
CA VAL A 33 -7.16 3.45 -1.67
C VAL A 33 -7.00 2.07 -2.33
N ILE A 34 -6.46 1.08 -1.59
CA ILE A 34 -6.29 -0.29 -2.12
C ILE A 34 -7.65 -0.89 -2.47
N PHE A 35 -8.65 -0.73 -1.60
CA PHE A 35 -9.99 -1.25 -1.85
C PHE A 35 -10.62 -0.60 -3.10
N ALA A 36 -10.51 0.72 -3.24
CA ALA A 36 -11.00 1.44 -4.40
C ALA A 36 -10.30 1.01 -5.69
N MET A 37 -8.96 0.89 -5.67
CA MET A 37 -8.19 0.43 -6.83
C MET A 37 -8.51 -1.02 -7.20
N SER A 38 -8.63 -1.91 -6.21
CA SER A 38 -8.99 -3.31 -6.44
C SER A 38 -10.37 -3.45 -7.08
N LEU A 39 -11.35 -2.65 -6.62
CA LEU A 39 -12.68 -2.63 -7.21
C LEU A 39 -12.65 -2.10 -8.65
N PHE A 40 -11.94 -1.00 -8.87
CA PHE A 40 -11.80 -0.39 -10.19
C PHE A 40 -11.15 -1.35 -11.19
N LEU A 41 -10.00 -1.93 -10.84
CA LEU A 41 -9.30 -2.89 -11.69
C LEU A 41 -10.14 -4.15 -11.91
N GLY A 42 -10.76 -4.69 -10.86
CA GLY A 42 -11.61 -5.89 -10.99
C GLY A 42 -12.81 -5.67 -11.92
N VAL A 43 -13.43 -4.49 -11.89
CA VAL A 43 -14.49 -4.14 -12.85
C VAL A 43 -13.94 -4.07 -14.27
N LEU A 44 -12.79 -3.42 -14.46
CA LEU A 44 -12.15 -3.33 -15.78
C LEU A 44 -11.78 -4.72 -16.32
N ASP A 45 -11.24 -5.60 -15.49
CA ASP A 45 -10.85 -6.95 -15.89
C ASP A 45 -12.06 -7.76 -16.40
N ILE A 46 -13.22 -7.63 -15.75
CA ILE A 46 -14.46 -8.29 -16.19
C ILE A 46 -14.93 -7.71 -17.53
N LEU A 47 -14.97 -6.38 -17.65
CA LEU A 47 -15.39 -5.71 -18.88
C LEU A 47 -14.49 -6.07 -20.07
N PHE A 48 -13.17 -6.07 -19.85
CA PHE A 48 -12.22 -6.46 -20.89
C PHE A 48 -12.29 -7.95 -21.21
N SER A 49 -12.45 -8.82 -20.20
CA SER A 49 -12.60 -10.27 -20.41
C SER A 49 -13.77 -10.58 -21.35
N GLU A 50 -14.95 -10.00 -21.11
CA GLU A 50 -16.11 -10.20 -21.98
C GLU A 50 -15.89 -9.60 -23.37
N PHE A 51 -15.29 -8.40 -23.45
CA PHE A 51 -15.00 -7.74 -24.72
C PHE A 51 -14.02 -8.55 -25.59
N PHE A 52 -12.93 -9.05 -25.00
CA PHE A 52 -11.97 -9.92 -25.69
C PHE A 52 -12.57 -11.27 -26.05
N ALA A 53 -13.42 -11.85 -25.20
CA ALA A 53 -14.12 -13.10 -25.50
C ALA A 53 -15.02 -12.97 -26.74
N LEU A 54 -15.76 -11.86 -26.88
CA LEU A 54 -16.55 -11.58 -28.07
C LEU A 54 -15.67 -11.46 -29.33
N LEU A 55 -14.56 -10.71 -29.24
CA LEU A 55 -13.63 -10.55 -30.36
C LEU A 55 -12.94 -11.86 -30.78
N LEU A 56 -12.51 -12.69 -29.83
CA LEU A 56 -11.85 -13.98 -30.10
C LEU A 56 -12.83 -15.07 -30.54
N SER A 57 -14.11 -14.92 -30.22
CA SER A 57 -15.17 -15.86 -30.65
C SER A 57 -15.64 -15.66 -32.10
N THR A 58 -15.15 -14.60 -32.77
CA THR A 58 -15.42 -14.29 -34.19
C THR A 58 -14.26 -14.74 -35.05
#